data_AF-A0A2J8N3K7-F1
#
_entry.id   AF-A0A2J8N3K7-F1
#
_cell.length_a   1.000
_cell.length_b   1.000
_cell.length_c   1.000
_cell.angle_alpha   90.00
_cell.angle_beta   90.00
_cell.angle_gamma   90.00
#
_symmetry.space_group_name_H-M   'P 1'
#
loop_
_entity.id
_entity.type
_entity.pdbx_description
1 polymer ?
#
loop_
_entity_poly.entity_id
_entity_poly.type
_entity_poly.pdbx_seq_one_letter_code
_entity_poly.pdbx_strand_id
1 'polypeptide(L)'
;MAKWGQGNPHWIVEEREDGTNVNNWRWTERDATSWSKGKFQELLVGIAVENDAGRGEINELKQVEGEASCSSRKGKLIFFYQWNIKLGWKGIVKESGVKHKGLIEIPNLSEENEVDDTEVNV
;
A
#
# COMPACT_ATOMS: atom_id res chain seq x y z
N MET A 1 27.45 -27.32 -23.84
CA MET A 1 26.18 -28.08 -23.89
C MET A 1 26.19 -29.10 -22.76
N ALA A 2 25.21 -29.07 -21.87
CA ALA A 2 25.14 -30.01 -20.75
C ALA A 2 24.75 -31.42 -21.26
N LYS A 3 25.37 -32.47 -20.71
CA LYS A 3 25.12 -33.86 -21.11
C LYS A 3 23.78 -34.36 -20.56
N TRP A 4 23.02 -35.05 -21.39
CA TRP A 4 21.78 -35.73 -21.02
C TRP A 4 22.01 -36.69 -19.83
N GLY A 5 21.28 -36.49 -18.72
CA GLY A 5 21.34 -37.37 -17.54
C GLY A 5 22.25 -36.92 -16.38
N GLN A 6 22.93 -35.77 -16.46
CA GLN A 6 23.56 -35.14 -15.29
C GLN A 6 22.88 -33.80 -14.99
N GLY A 7 21.74 -33.87 -14.31
CA GLY A 7 21.08 -32.69 -13.73
C GLY A 7 21.98 -32.09 -12.66
N ASN A 8 22.50 -30.88 -12.91
CA ASN A 8 23.13 -30.08 -11.87
C ASN A 8 22.06 -29.83 -10.76
N PRO A 9 22.33 -30.10 -9.47
CA PRO A 9 21.35 -29.90 -8.40
C PRO A 9 20.85 -28.45 -8.28
N HIS A 10 21.53 -27.48 -8.90
CA HIS A 10 21.08 -26.09 -8.99
C HIS A 10 20.07 -25.82 -10.13
N TRP A 11 19.89 -26.77 -11.05
CA TRP A 11 19.03 -26.65 -12.23
C TRP A 11 18.10 -27.86 -12.28
N ILE A 12 17.08 -27.85 -11.43
CA ILE A 12 15.96 -28.77 -11.50
C ILE A 12 15.03 -28.25 -12.61
N VAL A 13 15.18 -28.80 -13.81
CA VAL A 13 14.26 -28.61 -14.93
C VAL A 13 13.40 -29.87 -15.05
N GLU A 14 12.68 -30.19 -13.98
CA GLU A 14 11.60 -31.18 -14.02
C GLU A 14 10.32 -30.49 -13.55
N GLU A 15 9.24 -30.67 -14.30
CA GLU A 15 7.90 -30.32 -13.85
C GLU A 15 7.53 -31.22 -12.68
N ARG A 16 7.67 -30.65 -11.49
CA ARG A 16 7.24 -31.22 -10.23
C ARG A 16 5.71 -31.33 -10.20
N GLU A 17 5.19 -32.55 -9.98
CA GLU A 17 3.75 -32.82 -9.83
C GLU A 17 3.11 -32.03 -8.68
N ASP A 18 3.91 -31.56 -7.70
CA ASP A 18 3.46 -30.73 -6.58
C ASP A 18 3.23 -29.25 -6.91
N GLY A 19 3.56 -28.79 -8.13
CA GLY A 19 3.25 -27.43 -8.61
C GLY A 19 3.93 -26.28 -7.83
N THR A 20 4.85 -26.61 -6.92
CA THR A 20 5.47 -25.65 -6.01
C THR A 20 6.35 -24.66 -6.78
N ASN A 21 6.11 -23.35 -6.60
CA ASN A 21 6.93 -22.28 -7.18
C ASN A 21 8.25 -22.14 -6.41
N VAL A 22 9.18 -23.08 -6.62
CA VAL A 22 10.50 -23.07 -6.00
C VAL A 22 11.27 -21.83 -6.48
N ASN A 23 11.82 -21.06 -5.54
CA ASN A 23 12.59 -19.83 -5.78
C ASN A 23 11.84 -18.71 -6.54
N ASN A 24 10.51 -18.75 -6.60
CA ASN A 24 9.70 -17.69 -7.19
C ASN A 24 10.07 -17.37 -8.66
N TRP A 25 10.39 -18.43 -9.41
CA TRP A 25 10.83 -18.35 -10.80
C TRP A 25 9.65 -18.24 -11.79
N ARG A 26 8.47 -18.74 -11.40
CA ARG A 26 7.21 -18.58 -12.13
C ARG A 26 6.52 -17.28 -11.72
N TRP A 27 5.92 -16.57 -12.68
CA TRP A 27 5.13 -15.37 -12.40
C TRP A 27 4.01 -15.72 -11.42
N THR A 28 4.02 -15.06 -10.27
CA THR A 28 2.90 -15.11 -9.32
C THR A 28 2.52 -13.68 -9.02
N GLU A 29 1.24 -13.38 -9.22
CA GLU A 29 0.63 -12.10 -8.91
C GLU A 29 -0.41 -12.31 -7.83
N ARG A 30 -0.42 -11.41 -6.85
CA ARG A 30 -1.38 -11.41 -5.75
C ARG A 30 -2.05 -10.06 -5.68
N ASP A 31 -3.38 -10.08 -5.60
CA ASP A 31 -4.15 -8.90 -5.23
C ASP A 31 -3.80 -8.52 -3.78
N ALA A 32 -3.40 -7.26 -3.60
CA ALA A 32 -3.15 -6.65 -2.30
C ALA A 32 -4.21 -5.59 -1.97
N THR A 33 -5.18 -5.34 -2.86
CA THR A 33 -6.19 -4.28 -2.75
C THR A 33 -6.93 -4.32 -1.41
N SER A 34 -7.46 -5.48 -1.04
CA SER A 34 -8.24 -5.63 0.20
C SER A 34 -7.38 -5.44 1.45
N TRP A 35 -6.14 -5.96 1.42
CA TRP A 35 -5.19 -5.80 2.51
C TRP A 35 -4.77 -4.33 2.70
N SER A 36 -4.47 -3.63 1.60
CA SER A 36 -4.08 -2.22 1.61
C SER A 36 -5.20 -1.33 2.16
N LYS A 37 -6.47 -1.57 1.76
CA LYS A 37 -7.63 -0.84 2.31
C LYS A 37 -7.73 -0.98 3.84
N GLY A 38 -7.52 -2.20 4.36
CA GLY A 38 -7.46 -2.42 5.80
C GLY A 38 -6.30 -1.69 6.46
N LYS A 39 -5.12 -1.69 5.82
CA LYS A 39 -3.94 -0.99 6.33
C LYS A 39 -4.10 0.52 6.37
N PHE A 40 -4.75 1.13 5.39
CA PHE A 40 -5.04 2.57 5.44
C PHE A 40 -5.94 2.93 6.61
N GLN A 41 -6.96 2.12 6.89
CA GLN A 41 -7.82 2.31 8.07
C GLN A 41 -7.01 2.26 9.36
N GLU A 42 -6.12 1.28 9.50
CA GLU A 42 -5.29 1.10 10.70
C GLU A 42 -4.26 2.22 10.89
N LEU A 43 -3.65 2.69 9.80
CA LEU A 43 -2.53 3.64 9.86
C LEU A 43 -3.00 5.09 9.92
N LEU A 44 -4.04 5.45 9.18
CA LEU A 44 -4.45 6.86 9.01
C LEU A 44 -5.45 7.31 10.06
N VAL A 45 -6.39 6.45 10.45
CA VAL A 45 -7.43 6.82 11.42
C VAL A 45 -6.84 6.86 12.83
N GLY A 46 -7.08 7.95 13.54
CA GLY A 46 -6.52 8.19 14.87
C GLY A 46 -5.18 8.94 14.87
N ILE A 47 -4.60 9.24 13.70
CA ILE A 47 -3.50 10.20 13.63
C ILE A 47 -4.01 11.54 14.15
N ALA A 48 -3.37 12.04 15.21
CA ALA A 48 -3.68 13.31 15.85
C ALA A 48 -2.45 14.19 15.91
N VAL A 49 -2.66 15.48 15.66
CA VAL A 49 -1.66 16.54 15.79
C VAL A 49 -2.17 17.52 16.83
N GLU A 50 -1.33 17.86 17.80
CA GLU A 50 -1.64 18.84 18.83
C GLU A 50 -0.50 19.84 18.97
N ASN A 51 -0.86 21.13 19.02
CA ASN A 51 0.06 22.23 19.26
C ASN A 51 -0.60 23.29 20.15
N ASP A 52 0.02 24.45 20.31
CA ASP A 52 -0.51 25.54 21.14
C ASP A 52 -1.82 26.13 20.57
N ALA A 53 -2.01 26.07 19.25
CA ALA A 53 -3.21 26.60 18.59
C ALA A 53 -4.43 25.66 18.73
N GLY A 54 -4.22 24.35 18.82
CA GLY A 54 -5.32 23.41 18.81
C GLY A 54 -4.91 21.94 18.75
N ARG A 55 -5.92 21.07 18.59
CA ARG A 55 -5.74 19.65 18.28
C ARG A 55 -6.59 19.29 17.07
N GLY A 56 -6.00 18.58 16.11
CA GLY A 56 -6.68 17.98 14.96
C GLY A 56 -6.46 16.47 14.93
N GLU A 57 -7.46 15.71 14.48
CA GLU A 57 -7.40 14.26 14.40
C GLU A 57 -8.17 13.74 13.20
N ILE A 58 -7.61 12.76 12.50
CA ILE A 58 -8.28 12.02 11.44
C ILE A 58 -9.27 11.05 12.09
N ASN A 59 -10.57 11.28 11.85
CA ASN A 59 -11.62 10.54 12.54
C ASN A 59 -12.18 9.36 11.74
N GLU A 60 -12.05 9.39 10.41
CA GLU A 60 -12.61 8.35 9.55
C GLU A 60 -11.92 8.30 8.19
N LEU A 61 -11.85 7.09 7.63
CA LEU A 61 -11.52 6.84 6.23
C LEU A 61 -12.83 6.81 5.43
N LYS A 62 -13.09 7.84 4.64
CA LYS A 62 -14.37 7.97 3.92
C LYS A 62 -14.40 7.15 2.65
N GLN A 63 -13.30 7.17 1.89
CA GLN A 63 -13.24 6.55 0.57
C GLN A 63 -11.80 6.13 0.27
N VAL A 64 -11.65 4.92 -0.26
CA VAL A 64 -10.39 4.43 -0.81
C VAL A 64 -10.71 3.73 -2.12
N GLU A 65 -10.33 4.38 -3.22
CA GLU A 65 -10.52 3.90 -4.58
C GLU A 65 -9.17 3.64 -5.22
N GLY A 66 -9.09 2.54 -5.97
CA GLY A 66 -7.84 2.09 -6.55
C GLY A 66 -7.57 0.63 -6.26
N GLU A 67 -6.35 0.24 -6.60
CA GLU A 67 -5.89 -1.15 -6.58
C GLU A 67 -4.43 -1.24 -6.18
N ALA A 68 -4.05 -2.40 -5.66
CA ALA A 68 -2.66 -2.75 -5.46
C ALA A 68 -2.44 -4.22 -5.80
N SER A 69 -1.34 -4.50 -6.48
CA SER A 69 -0.89 -5.86 -6.75
C SER A 69 0.58 -6.02 -6.42
N CYS A 70 0.92 -7.23 -5.98
CA CYS A 70 2.29 -7.64 -5.75
C CYS A 70 2.58 -8.82 -6.65
N SER A 71 3.52 -8.62 -7.58
CA SER A 71 4.02 -9.66 -8.45
C SER A 71 5.46 -10.00 -8.10
N SER A 72 5.86 -11.21 -8.44
CA SER A 72 7.23 -11.63 -8.20
C SER A 72 7.77 -12.46 -9.36
N ARG A 73 9.00 -12.11 -9.74
CA ARG A 73 9.66 -12.67 -10.91
C ARG A 73 11.17 -12.69 -10.70
N LYS A 74 11.81 -13.84 -10.92
CA LYS A 74 13.28 -13.99 -10.80
C LYS A 74 13.81 -13.50 -9.44
N GLY A 75 13.07 -13.75 -8.37
CA GLY A 75 13.42 -13.30 -7.01
C GLY A 75 13.30 -11.79 -6.76
N LYS A 76 12.78 -11.01 -7.72
CA LYS A 76 12.43 -9.60 -7.51
C LYS A 76 10.95 -9.48 -7.20
N LEU A 77 10.62 -8.74 -6.15
CA LEU A 77 9.26 -8.29 -5.86
C LEU A 77 9.01 -7.00 -6.65
N ILE A 78 7.86 -6.95 -7.33
CA ILE A 78 7.40 -5.78 -8.06
C ILE A 78 6.01 -5.48 -7.49
N PHE A 79 5.83 -4.27 -7.00
CA PHE A 79 4.54 -3.78 -6.52
C PHE A 79 4.04 -2.73 -7.48
N PHE A 80 2.73 -2.71 -7.65
CA PHE A 80 2.00 -1.70 -8.39
C PHE A 80 0.86 -1.25 -7.49
N TYR A 81 0.68 0.05 -7.31
CA TYR A 81 -0.45 0.58 -6.58
C TYR A 81 -0.85 1.95 -7.10
N GLN A 82 -2.15 2.19 -7.12
CA GLN A 82 -2.68 3.51 -7.40
C GLN A 82 -3.90 3.73 -6.52
N TRP A 83 -3.91 4.83 -5.78
CA TRP A 83 -4.96 5.13 -4.82
C TRP A 83 -5.43 6.58 -4.90
N ASN A 84 -6.74 6.74 -4.73
CA ASN A 84 -7.39 8.00 -4.37
C ASN A 84 -8.02 7.82 -3.00
N ILE A 85 -7.56 8.59 -2.02
CA ILE A 85 -7.95 8.44 -0.62
C ILE A 85 -8.66 9.70 -0.14
N LYS A 86 -9.81 9.53 0.50
CA LYS A 86 -10.54 10.62 1.19
C LYS A 86 -10.70 10.30 2.67
N LEU A 87 -10.33 11.25 3.51
CA LEU A 87 -10.35 11.15 4.97
C LEU A 87 -11.23 12.25 5.54
N GLY A 88 -11.91 11.95 6.65
CA GLY A 88 -12.53 12.96 7.48
C GLY A 88 -11.60 13.32 8.63
N TRP A 89 -11.50 14.62 8.94
CA TRP A 89 -10.79 15.09 10.12
C TRP A 89 -11.68 16.00 10.98
N LYS A 90 -11.37 16.05 12.27
CA LYS A 90 -12.00 16.95 13.25
C LYS A 90 -10.91 17.65 14.04
N GLY A 91 -11.12 18.91 14.39
CA GLY A 91 -10.20 19.64 15.25
C GLY A 91 -10.88 20.60 16.19
N ILE A 92 -10.12 21.06 17.18
CA ILE A 92 -10.55 22.01 18.19
C ILE A 92 -9.48 23.08 18.33
N VAL A 93 -9.86 24.34 18.21
CA VAL A 93 -8.97 25.48 18.47
C VAL A 93 -8.94 25.74 19.97
N LYS A 94 -7.75 25.75 20.59
CA LYS A 94 -7.59 25.84 22.06
C LYS A 94 -8.10 27.16 22.62
N GLU A 95 -7.85 28.27 21.94
CA GLU A 95 -8.24 29.61 22.40
C GLU A 95 -9.76 29.83 22.44
N SER A 96 -10.48 29.28 21.46
CA SER A 96 -11.92 29.51 21.29
C SER A 96 -12.79 28.32 21.69
N GLY A 97 -12.20 27.12 21.83
CA GLY A 97 -12.92 25.87 22.04
C GLY A 97 -13.79 25.43 20.85
N VAL A 98 -13.71 26.13 19.71
CA VAL A 98 -14.54 25.86 18.53
C VAL A 98 -14.10 24.57 17.86
N LYS A 99 -15.08 23.73 17.52
CA LYS A 99 -14.87 22.46 16.83
C LYS A 99 -15.00 22.65 15.32
N HIS A 100 -13.98 22.23 14.59
CA HIS A 100 -13.96 22.20 13.13
C HIS A 100 -14.01 20.76 12.63
N LYS A 101 -14.50 20.59 11.41
CA LYS A 101 -14.45 19.34 10.66
C LYS A 101 -14.12 19.66 9.21
N GLY A 102 -13.40 18.77 8.56
CA GLY A 102 -13.05 18.92 7.15
C GLY A 102 -12.83 17.59 6.47
N LEU A 103 -12.34 17.68 5.23
CA LEU A 103 -12.03 16.56 4.36
C LEU A 103 -10.56 16.66 3.98
N ILE A 104 -9.83 15.56 3.98
CA ILE A 104 -8.51 15.48 3.36
C ILE A 104 -8.64 14.58 2.14
N GLU A 105 -8.14 15.02 0.99
CA GLU A 105 -8.06 14.21 -0.23
C GLU A 105 -6.60 14.03 -0.64
N ILE A 106 -6.20 12.78 -0.88
CA ILE A 106 -4.89 12.40 -1.40
C ILE A 106 -5.14 11.75 -2.77
N PRO A 107 -5.11 12.54 -3.87
CA PRO A 107 -5.25 12.00 -5.21
C PRO A 107 -3.95 11.33 -5.67
N ASN A 108 -4.07 10.35 -6.58
CA ASN A 108 -2.94 9.78 -7.33
C ASN A 108 -1.77 9.28 -6.46
N LEU A 109 -2.04 8.67 -5.31
CA LEU A 109 -1.00 8.01 -4.53
C LEU A 109 -0.56 6.73 -5.24
N SER A 110 0.62 6.73 -5.86
CA SER A 110 1.15 5.61 -6.63
C SER A 110 2.63 5.32 -6.34
N GLU A 111 3.16 4.20 -6.85
CA GLU A 111 4.59 3.88 -6.73
C GLU A 111 5.50 4.75 -7.60
N GLU A 112 4.92 5.46 -8.57
CA GLU A 112 5.65 6.36 -9.47
C GLU A 112 5.94 7.71 -8.82
N ASN A 113 5.18 8.09 -7.78
CA ASN A 113 5.32 9.37 -7.10
C ASN A 113 6.18 9.22 -5.84
N GLU A 114 7.11 10.17 -5.62
CA GLU A 114 7.82 10.26 -4.36
C GLU A 114 6.93 10.85 -3.25
N VAL A 115 7.36 10.74 -1.99
CA VAL A 115 6.61 11.30 -0.86
C VAL A 115 6.44 12.81 -1.01
N ASP A 116 7.47 13.50 -1.52
CA ASP A 116 7.46 14.95 -1.72
C ASP A 116 6.57 15.38 -2.89
N ASP A 117 6.29 14.47 -3.84
CA ASP A 117 5.37 14.71 -4.97
C ASP A 117 3.90 14.40 -4.61
N THR A 118 3.64 13.88 -3.41
CA THR A 118 2.29 13.50 -3.00
C THR A 118 1.44 14.73 -2.71
N GLU A 119 0.45 14.99 -3.56
CA GLU A 119 -0.51 16.07 -3.35
C GLU A 119 -1.50 15.75 -2.22
N VAL A 120 -1.77 16.74 -1.36
CA VAL A 120 -2.74 16.63 -0.26
C VAL A 120 -3.62 17.88 -0.24
N ASN A 121 -4.93 17.69 -0.42
CA ASN A 121 -5.94 18.75 -0.37
C ASN A 121 -6.69 18.70 0.96
N VAL A 122 -6.93 19.85 1.62
CA VAL A 122 -7.58 19.96 2.96
C VAL A 122 -8.69 21.01 2.96
#